data_AF-A0A7M5X6Y9-F1
#
_entry.id   AF-A0A7M5X6Y9-F1
#
_cell.length_a   1.000
_cell.length_b   1.000
_cell.length_c   1.000
_cell.angle_alpha   90.00
_cell.angle_beta   90.00
_cell.angle_gamma   90.00
#
_symmetry.space_group_name_H-M   'P 1'
#
loop_
_entity.id
_entity.type
_entity.pdbx_description
1 polymer ?
#
loop_
_entity_poly.entity_id
_entity_poly.type
_entity_poly.pdbx_seq_one_letter_code
_entity_poly.pdbx_strand_id
1 'polypeptide(L)'
;MQKDPLLFSRRRRRRRRCASPAKKKCHVKTNGCGSGWSAKIPYMYKKLLTPACNKHDVCYSCGKKFGWSQKPCDVRFKKDMYRLCRCKLTGWRVVLRPLCYKRALLLYSIVRLFGKKHYNKVASNWCKSCAIPYGSPNYTV
;
A
#
# COMPACT_ATOMS: atom_id res chain seq x y z
N MET A 1 48.79 0.63 29.01
CA MET A 1 48.00 1.82 29.40
C MET A 1 47.22 2.32 28.20
N GLN A 2 45.95 2.68 28.43
CA GLN A 2 44.94 3.30 27.55
C GLN A 2 45.47 4.59 26.86
N LYS A 3 44.88 5.06 25.74
CA LYS A 3 43.48 5.51 25.62
C LYS A 3 42.99 5.53 24.16
N ASP A 4 41.75 5.09 23.96
CA ASP A 4 40.88 5.54 22.87
C ASP A 4 40.54 7.03 23.04
N PRO A 5 40.24 7.75 21.94
CA PRO A 5 38.90 8.31 21.87
C PRO A 5 38.25 8.25 20.46
N LEU A 6 37.04 7.70 20.47
CA LEU A 6 35.84 8.32 19.90
C LEU A 6 35.67 8.38 18.37
N LEU A 7 34.62 7.64 17.97
CA LEU A 7 33.47 8.15 17.22
C LEU A 7 33.73 8.52 15.74
N PHE A 8 33.30 7.64 14.83
CA PHE A 8 31.91 7.66 14.38
C PHE A 8 31.70 6.50 13.40
N SER A 9 31.11 5.41 13.93
CA SER A 9 30.45 4.41 13.10
C SER A 9 29.57 5.14 12.09
N ARG A 10 29.96 5.15 10.82
CA ARG A 10 29.08 5.51 9.71
C ARG A 10 28.03 4.40 9.60
N ARG A 11 27.12 4.36 10.57
CA ARG A 11 25.77 3.84 10.43
C ARG A 11 25.18 4.60 9.25
N ARG A 12 25.35 4.06 8.04
CA ARG A 12 24.53 4.42 6.90
C ARG A 12 23.10 4.16 7.37
N ARG A 13 22.46 5.22 7.87
CA ARG A 13 21.04 5.24 8.17
C ARG A 13 20.40 4.79 6.88
N ARG A 14 20.00 3.51 6.82
CA ARG A 14 19.11 2.99 5.79
C ARG A 14 17.84 3.79 5.95
N ARG A 15 17.79 4.98 5.35
CA ARG A 15 16.55 5.65 4.99
C ARG A 15 15.83 4.55 4.23
N ARG A 16 14.84 3.94 4.88
CA ARG A 16 13.88 3.02 4.26
C ARG A 16 13.16 3.86 3.22
N ARG A 17 13.81 4.09 2.07
CA ARG A 17 13.17 4.57 0.85
C ARG A 17 12.00 3.62 0.66
N CYS A 18 10.82 4.16 0.37
CA CYS A 18 9.71 3.33 -0.04
C CYS A 18 10.22 2.48 -1.20
N ALA A 19 10.39 1.19 -0.94
CA ALA A 19 10.90 0.26 -1.91
C ALA A 19 9.84 0.17 -3.00
N SER A 20 10.19 0.56 -4.23
CA SER A 20 9.39 0.15 -5.37
C SER A 20 9.41 -1.37 -5.40
N PRO A 21 8.26 -2.07 -5.52
CA PRO A 21 8.28 -3.51 -5.67
C PRO A 21 9.15 -3.88 -6.87
N ALA A 22 10.09 -4.81 -6.68
CA ALA A 22 10.92 -5.34 -7.76
C ALA A 22 10.00 -5.95 -8.84
N LYS A 23 10.23 -5.57 -10.10
CA LYS A 23 9.44 -6.01 -11.26
C LYS A 23 9.57 -7.54 -11.45
N LYS A 24 8.70 -8.34 -10.83
CA LYS A 24 8.48 -9.73 -11.22
C LYS A 24 7.34 -9.77 -12.24
N LYS A 25 7.57 -10.23 -13.47
CA LYS A 25 6.51 -10.31 -14.50
C LYS A 25 5.40 -11.28 -14.04
N CYS A 26 4.33 -10.76 -13.46
CA CYS A 26 3.11 -11.48 -13.17
C CYS A 26 1.97 -10.66 -13.75
N HIS A 27 1.11 -11.29 -14.56
CA HIS A 27 -0.05 -10.61 -15.10
C HIS A 27 -1.09 -10.45 -13.99
N VAL A 28 -1.20 -9.24 -13.45
CA VAL A 28 -2.20 -8.87 -12.43
C VAL A 28 -3.14 -7.82 -12.99
N LYS A 29 -4.44 -7.95 -12.71
CA LYS A 29 -5.44 -6.96 -13.12
C LYS A 29 -5.78 -6.08 -11.91
N THR A 30 -5.65 -4.78 -12.07
CA THR A 30 -5.93 -3.76 -11.04
C THR A 30 -6.77 -2.65 -11.64
N ASN A 31 -7.72 -2.09 -10.89
CA ASN A 31 -8.47 -0.90 -11.28
C ASN A 31 -7.95 0.37 -10.59
N GLY A 32 -6.88 0.23 -9.79
CA GLY A 32 -6.27 1.33 -9.08
C GLY A 32 -7.16 1.81 -7.96
N CYS A 33 -7.15 3.11 -7.68
CA CYS A 33 -8.08 3.63 -6.68
C CYS A 33 -9.51 3.76 -7.24
N GLY A 34 -9.95 2.93 -8.20
CA GLY A 34 -11.32 2.88 -8.73
C GLY A 34 -11.86 4.13 -9.46
N SER A 35 -13.12 4.00 -9.90
CA SER A 35 -14.07 5.04 -10.32
C SER A 35 -15.21 5.10 -9.29
N GLY A 36 -15.72 6.30 -8.95
CA GLY A 36 -16.72 6.50 -7.88
C GLY A 36 -16.21 7.39 -6.73
N TRP A 37 -16.30 6.95 -5.47
CA TRP A 37 -15.98 7.76 -4.28
C TRP A 37 -14.56 8.34 -4.27
N SER A 38 -13.61 7.64 -4.87
CA SER A 38 -12.23 8.04 -5.06
C SER A 38 -12.03 9.10 -6.15
N ALA A 39 -13.05 9.39 -6.98
CA ALA A 39 -13.04 10.53 -7.89
C ALA A 39 -13.03 11.87 -7.14
N LYS A 40 -13.53 11.91 -5.91
CA LYS A 40 -13.51 13.10 -5.03
C LYS A 40 -12.14 13.32 -4.37
N ILE A 41 -11.15 12.47 -4.65
CA ILE A 41 -9.78 12.63 -4.15
C ILE A 41 -8.99 13.48 -5.15
N PRO A 42 -8.35 14.57 -4.71
CA PRO A 42 -7.50 15.37 -5.60
C PRO A 42 -6.48 14.50 -6.33
N TYR A 43 -6.25 14.78 -7.61
CA TYR A 43 -5.42 13.97 -8.51
C TYR A 43 -4.04 13.62 -7.91
N MET A 44 -3.41 14.57 -7.24
CA MET A 44 -2.11 14.37 -6.58
C MET A 44 -2.13 13.24 -5.55
N TYR A 45 -3.18 13.14 -4.73
CA TYR A 45 -3.32 12.05 -3.77
C TYR A 45 -3.71 10.74 -4.45
N LYS A 46 -4.52 10.78 -5.51
CA LYS A 46 -4.86 9.59 -6.30
C LYS A 46 -3.60 8.92 -6.84
N LYS A 47 -2.71 9.68 -7.50
CA LYS A 47 -1.43 9.15 -8.02
C LYS A 47 -0.53 8.62 -6.90
N LEU A 48 -0.46 9.34 -5.78
CA LEU A 48 0.35 8.94 -4.63
C LEU A 48 -0.13 7.62 -3.99
N LEU A 49 -1.44 7.41 -3.88
CA LEU A 49 -2.05 6.27 -3.20
C LEU A 49 -2.32 5.08 -4.12
N THR A 50 -2.26 5.26 -5.44
CA THR A 50 -2.47 4.20 -6.46
C THR A 50 -1.69 2.92 -6.19
N PRO A 51 -0.42 2.93 -5.76
CA PRO A 51 0.30 1.69 -5.44
C PRO A 51 -0.36 0.85 -4.34
N ALA A 52 -0.93 1.49 -3.32
CA ALA A 52 -1.67 0.80 -2.27
C ALA A 52 -3.02 0.26 -2.78
N CYS A 53 -3.70 1.02 -3.64
CA CYS A 53 -4.96 0.59 -4.25
C CYS A 53 -4.76 -0.63 -5.15
N ASN A 54 -3.77 -0.59 -6.05
CA ASN A 54 -3.41 -1.73 -6.91
C ASN A 54 -3.16 -3.00 -6.10
N LYS A 55 -2.45 -2.87 -4.97
CA LYS A 55 -2.21 -4.01 -4.09
C LYS A 55 -3.49 -4.53 -3.42
N HIS A 56 -4.36 -3.62 -2.98
CA HIS A 56 -5.65 -3.98 -2.39
C HIS A 56 -6.53 -4.72 -3.42
N ASP A 57 -6.54 -4.30 -4.68
CA ASP A 57 -7.25 -4.98 -5.77
C ASP A 57 -6.79 -6.43 -5.94
N VAL A 58 -5.48 -6.67 -5.90
CA VAL A 58 -4.92 -8.03 -5.98
C VAL A 58 -5.29 -8.82 -4.72
N CYS A 59 -5.25 -8.20 -3.55
CA CYS A 59 -5.66 -8.84 -2.30
C CYS A 59 -7.13 -9.29 -2.36
N TYR A 60 -8.03 -8.44 -2.86
CA TYR A 60 -9.44 -8.77 -3.04
C TYR A 60 -9.66 -9.83 -4.11
N SER A 61 -9.01 -9.68 -5.27
CA SER A 61 -9.18 -10.61 -6.41
C SER A 61 -8.66 -12.01 -6.11
N CYS A 62 -7.62 -12.12 -5.27
CA CYS A 62 -6.96 -13.39 -4.96
C CYS A 62 -7.16 -13.88 -3.52
N GLY A 63 -7.89 -13.13 -2.68
CA GLY A 63 -8.04 -13.45 -1.27
C GLY A 63 -8.66 -14.82 -1.02
N LYS A 64 -9.68 -15.20 -1.79
CA LYS A 64 -10.29 -16.53 -1.73
C LYS A 64 -9.34 -17.65 -2.17
N LYS A 65 -8.43 -17.39 -3.12
CA LYS A 65 -7.44 -18.36 -3.61
C LYS A 65 -6.33 -18.61 -2.59
N PHE A 66 -5.87 -17.56 -1.92
CA PHE A 66 -4.71 -17.61 -1.01
C PHE A 66 -5.08 -17.55 0.48
N GLY A 67 -6.36 -17.65 0.83
CA GLY A 67 -6.84 -17.60 2.21
C GLY A 67 -6.67 -16.24 2.90
N TRP A 68 -6.55 -15.14 2.15
CA TRP A 68 -6.47 -13.80 2.75
C TRP A 68 -7.87 -13.27 3.02
N SER A 69 -8.20 -13.08 4.30
CA SER A 69 -9.48 -12.46 4.67
C SER A 69 -9.52 -10.96 4.34
N GLN A 70 -10.73 -10.43 4.20
CA GLN A 70 -10.97 -9.03 3.86
C GLN A 70 -10.30 -8.07 4.85
N LYS A 71 -10.42 -8.34 6.16
CA LYS A 71 -9.94 -7.47 7.23
C LYS A 71 -8.41 -7.23 7.14
N PRO A 72 -7.55 -8.26 7.03
CA PRO A 72 -6.14 -8.09 6.72
C PRO A 72 -5.85 -7.27 5.45
N CYS A 73 -6.57 -7.50 4.35
CA CYS A 73 -6.42 -6.68 3.13
C CYS A 73 -6.68 -5.19 3.41
N ASP A 74 -7.79 -4.87 4.10
CA ASP A 74 -8.18 -3.48 4.40
C ASP A 74 -7.21 -2.80 5.36
N VAL A 75 -6.79 -3.52 6.42
CA VAL A 75 -5.82 -3.01 7.40
C VAL A 75 -4.47 -2.76 6.73
N ARG A 76 -4.02 -3.67 5.86
CA ARG A 76 -2.80 -3.50 5.05
C ARG A 76 -2.93 -2.28 4.15
N PHE A 77 -4.05 -2.13 3.46
CA PHE A 77 -4.33 -1.02 2.57
C PHE A 77 -4.17 0.33 3.26
N LYS A 78 -4.75 0.52 4.46
CA LYS A 78 -4.55 1.73 5.29
C LYS A 78 -3.07 1.96 5.62
N LYS A 79 -2.37 0.91 6.09
CA LYS A 79 -0.95 1.00 6.47
C LYS A 79 -0.05 1.35 5.29
N ASP A 80 -0.32 0.79 4.12
CA ASP A 80 0.41 1.06 2.88
C ASP A 80 0.19 2.49 2.39
N MET A 81 -1.04 2.99 2.42
CA MET A 81 -1.33 4.39 2.13
C MET A 81 -0.59 5.34 3.08
N TYR A 82 -0.59 5.07 4.40
CA TYR A 82 0.14 5.90 5.38
C TYR A 82 1.66 5.86 5.14
N ARG A 83 2.20 4.71 4.74
CA ARG A 83 3.61 4.58 4.35
C ARG A 83 3.93 5.43 3.12
N LEU A 84 3.09 5.40 2.09
CA LEU A 84 3.25 6.24 0.89
C LEU A 84 3.21 7.73 1.23
N CYS A 85 2.26 8.16 2.07
CA CYS A 85 2.21 9.54 2.57
C CYS A 85 3.52 9.96 3.25
N ARG A 86 4.09 9.10 4.11
CA ARG A 86 5.37 9.38 4.79
C ARG A 86 6.54 9.46 3.81
N CYS A 87 6.64 8.52 2.88
CA CYS A 87 7.79 8.45 1.98
C CYS A 87 7.79 9.47 0.86
N LYS A 88 6.62 9.77 0.29
CA LYS A 88 6.50 10.55 -0.95
C LYS A 88 6.31 12.05 -0.67
N LEU A 89 5.71 12.40 0.47
CA LEU A 89 5.57 13.79 0.92
C LEU A 89 6.73 14.15 1.86
N THR A 90 7.80 14.69 1.28
CA THR A 90 9.04 15.11 1.97
C THR A 90 9.37 16.57 1.64
N GLY A 91 10.31 17.17 2.37
CA GLY A 91 10.64 18.61 2.24
C GLY A 91 9.43 19.49 2.59
N TRP A 92 9.19 20.54 1.80
CA TRP A 92 8.04 21.43 1.98
C TRP A 92 6.68 20.70 1.92
N ARG A 93 6.59 19.59 1.19
CA ARG A 93 5.34 18.81 1.04
C ARG A 93 4.93 18.05 2.29
N VAL A 94 5.76 18.03 3.35
CA VAL A 94 5.40 17.40 4.64
C VAL A 94 4.11 17.99 5.21
N VAL A 95 3.83 19.28 4.95
CA VAL A 95 2.59 19.96 5.34
C VAL A 95 1.32 19.29 4.78
N LEU A 96 1.44 18.55 3.66
CA LEU A 96 0.34 17.84 3.01
C LEU A 96 0.06 16.46 3.62
N ARG A 97 0.89 15.96 4.54
CA ARG A 97 0.76 14.63 5.14
C ARG A 97 -0.53 14.42 5.94
N PRO A 98 -0.99 15.36 6.79
CA PRO A 98 -2.23 15.18 7.54
C PRO A 98 -3.43 14.97 6.62
N LEU A 99 -3.51 15.74 5.53
CA LEU A 99 -4.56 15.58 4.52
C LEU A 99 -4.43 14.24 3.79
N CYS A 100 -3.19 13.80 3.48
CA CYS A 100 -2.94 12.47 2.94
C CYS A 100 -3.46 11.35 3.85
N TYR A 101 -3.19 11.42 5.15
CA TYR A 101 -3.68 10.45 6.13
C TYR A 101 -5.19 10.46 6.29
N LYS A 102 -5.83 11.64 6.28
CA LYS A 102 -7.29 11.76 6.30
C LYS A 102 -7.90 11.08 5.07
N ARG A 103 -7.35 11.28 3.88
CA ARG A 103 -7.81 10.61 2.65
C ARG A 103 -7.60 9.10 2.70
N ALA A 104 -6.47 8.65 3.22
CA ALA A 104 -6.20 7.23 3.42
C ALA A 104 -7.15 6.59 4.45
N LEU A 105 -7.51 7.32 5.52
CA LEU A 105 -8.51 6.87 6.48
C LEU A 105 -9.90 6.79 5.83
N LEU A 106 -10.29 7.80 5.05
CA LEU A 106 -11.55 7.82 4.33
C LEU A 106 -11.68 6.62 3.38
N LEU A 107 -10.64 6.34 2.58
CA LEU A 107 -10.60 5.18 1.68
C LEU A 107 -10.71 3.86 2.45
N TYR A 108 -10.01 3.73 3.57
CA TYR A 108 -10.13 2.57 4.46
C TYR A 108 -11.57 2.41 4.98
N SER A 109 -12.19 3.48 5.48
CA SER A 109 -13.56 3.43 5.99
C SER A 109 -14.55 3.01 4.90
N ILE A 110 -14.39 3.52 3.68
CA ILE A 110 -15.24 3.14 2.53
C ILE A 110 -15.13 1.65 2.24
N VAL A 111 -13.92 1.08 2.16
CA VAL A 111 -13.77 -0.37 1.88
C VAL A 111 -14.23 -1.24 3.04
N ARG A 112 -14.17 -0.76 4.29
CA ARG A 112 -14.74 -1.47 5.45
C ARG A 112 -16.26 -1.53 5.41
N LEU A 113 -16.92 -0.46 4.96
CA LEU A 113 -18.38 -0.38 4.88
C LEU A 113 -18.92 -1.11 3.65
N PHE A 114 -18.32 -0.90 2.47
CA PHE A 114 -18.90 -1.32 1.20
C PHE A 114 -18.07 -2.40 0.46
N GLY A 115 -16.85 -2.68 0.91
CA GLY A 115 -15.93 -3.57 0.21
C GLY A 115 -16.28 -5.05 0.28
N LYS A 116 -17.17 -5.48 1.19
CA LYS A 116 -17.52 -6.90 1.38
C LYS A 116 -18.10 -7.53 0.10
N LYS A 117 -18.94 -6.79 -0.63
CA LYS A 117 -19.52 -7.23 -1.91
C LYS A 117 -18.44 -7.49 -2.95
N HIS A 118 -17.42 -6.64 -3.02
CA HIS A 118 -16.30 -6.80 -3.96
C HIS A 118 -15.37 -7.94 -3.56
N TYR A 119 -15.08 -8.09 -2.27
CA TYR A 119 -14.22 -9.14 -1.73
C TYR A 119 -14.82 -10.55 -1.91
N ASN A 120 -16.14 -10.68 -1.82
CA ASN A 120 -16.82 -11.98 -1.90
C ASN A 120 -16.91 -12.56 -3.32
N LYS A 121 -16.43 -11.85 -4.34
CA LYS A 121 -16.37 -12.39 -5.70
C LYS A 121 -15.43 -13.61 -5.76
N VAL A 122 -15.71 -14.52 -6.69
CA VAL A 122 -14.85 -15.68 -6.97
C VAL A 122 -13.44 -15.20 -7.32
N ALA A 123 -12.42 -15.93 -6.85
CA ALA A 123 -11.05 -15.58 -7.16
C ALA A 123 -10.81 -15.56 -8.67
N SER A 124 -10.08 -14.55 -9.14
CA SER A 124 -9.79 -14.45 -10.57
C SER A 124 -8.85 -15.58 -11.03
N ASN A 125 -9.01 -16.01 -12.28
CA ASN A 125 -8.18 -17.06 -12.89
C ASN A 125 -6.68 -16.73 -12.96
N TRP A 126 -6.31 -15.44 -12.95
CA TRP A 126 -4.93 -14.97 -12.94
C TRP A 126 -4.26 -15.02 -11.55
N CYS A 127 -4.99 -15.40 -10.50
CA CYS A 127 -4.44 -15.57 -9.15
C CYS A 127 -3.56 -16.81 -9.03
N LYS A 128 -2.32 -16.67 -9.50
CA LYS A 128 -1.23 -17.65 -9.42
C LYS A 128 -0.21 -17.24 -8.35
N SER A 129 0.68 -18.15 -7.94
CA SER A 129 1.71 -17.89 -6.92
C SER A 129 2.55 -16.63 -7.20
N CYS A 130 2.76 -16.27 -8.48
CA CYS A 130 3.45 -15.04 -8.86
C CYS A 130 2.75 -13.74 -8.39
N ALA A 131 1.46 -13.78 -8.09
CA ALA A 131 0.66 -12.63 -7.64
C ALA A 131 0.78 -12.38 -6.14
N ILE A 132 1.33 -13.33 -5.37
CA ILE A 132 1.46 -13.23 -3.91
C ILE A 132 2.19 -11.95 -3.46
N PRO A 133 3.35 -11.57 -4.05
CA PRO A 133 4.04 -10.33 -3.68
C PRO A 133 3.24 -9.05 -3.98
N TYR A 134 2.28 -9.13 -4.92
CA TYR A 134 1.48 -8.00 -5.38
C TYR A 134 0.22 -7.75 -4.54
N GLY A 135 -0.29 -8.77 -3.84
CA GLY A 135 -1.55 -8.66 -3.09
C GLY A 135 -1.48 -9.03 -1.62
N SER A 136 -0.47 -9.81 -1.19
CA SER A 136 -0.51 -10.37 0.16
C SER A 136 -0.52 -9.27 1.24
N PRO A 137 -1.38 -9.42 2.27
CA PRO A 137 -1.45 -8.49 3.40
C PRO A 137 -0.20 -8.52 4.29
N ASN A 138 0.72 -9.47 4.07
CA ASN A 138 1.95 -9.61 4.84
C ASN A 138 3.11 -8.73 4.28
N TYR A 139 3.08 -8.39 2.99
CA TYR A 139 4.11 -7.52 2.39
C TYR A 139 3.77 -6.04 2.53
N THR A 140 4.70 -5.14 2.18
CA THR A 140 4.48 -3.68 2.14
C THR A 140 4.59 -3.14 0.73
N VAL A 141 3.94 -2.01 0.44
CA VAL A 141 4.29 -1.20 -0.74
C VAL A 141 5.54 -0.33 -0.53
#